data_AF-A0A450Z3F7-F1
#
_entry.id   AF-A0A450Z3F7-F1
#
_cell.length_a   1.000
_cell.length_b   1.000
_cell.length_c   1.000
_cell.angle_alpha   90.00
_cell.angle_beta   90.00
_cell.angle_gamma   90.00
#
_symmetry.space_group_name_H-M   'P 1'
#
loop_
_entity.id
_entity.type
_entity.pdbx_description
1 polymer ?
#
loop_
_entity_poly.entity_id
_entity_poly.type
_entity_poly.pdbx_seq_one_letter_code
_entity_poly.pdbx_strand_id
1 'polypeptide(L)' 'MTQTPDFTTLSFDAIDFPAVGFDAWKQQVEKATGKTIEHLVSSTMENIDVNPLYTKDDIAGFPHLGYVAGIPPYFR' A
#
# COMPACT_ATOMS: atom_id res chain seq x y z
N MET A 1 -12.76 4.12 -37.82
CA MET A 1 -13.45 2.85 -37.56
C MET A 1 -13.39 2.59 -36.07
N THR A 2 -14.53 2.62 -35.39
CA THR A 2 -14.60 2.39 -33.95
C THR A 2 -14.68 0.88 -33.74
N GLN A 3 -13.61 0.28 -33.23
CA GLN A 3 -13.60 -1.15 -32.92
C GLN A 3 -14.17 -1.32 -31.50
N THR A 4 -15.28 -2.05 -31.36
CA THR A 4 -15.84 -2.38 -30.06
C THR A 4 -15.02 -3.53 -29.46
N PRO A 5 -14.36 -3.35 -28.30
CA PRO A 5 -13.57 -4.41 -27.68
C PRO A 5 -14.49 -5.55 -27.20
N ASP A 6 -14.10 -6.79 -27.48
CA ASP A 6 -14.76 -7.99 -26.95
C ASP A 6 -14.09 -8.43 -25.65
N PHE A 7 -14.71 -8.08 -24.53
CA PHE A 7 -14.21 -8.36 -23.19
C PHE A 7 -14.26 -9.85 -22.80
N THR A 8 -14.94 -10.71 -23.57
CA THR A 8 -14.95 -12.17 -23.29
C THR A 8 -13.63 -12.85 -23.67
N THR A 9 -12.84 -12.21 -24.54
CA THR A 9 -11.55 -12.72 -25.03
C THR A 9 -10.35 -12.11 -24.31
N LEU A 10 -10.57 -11.10 -23.47
CA LEU A 10 -9.51 -10.42 -22.73
C LEU A 10 -9.19 -11.19 -21.45
N SER A 11 -7.93 -11.59 -21.29
CA SER A 11 -7.45 -12.17 -20.04
C SER A 11 -7.23 -11.09 -18.99
N PHE A 12 -7.72 -11.33 -17.77
CA PHE A 12 -7.49 -10.46 -16.62
C PHE A 12 -6.01 -10.37 -16.25
N ASP A 13 -5.28 -11.49 -16.37
CA ASP A 13 -3.86 -11.59 -16.03
C ASP A 13 -2.93 -11.13 -17.16
N ALA A 14 -3.47 -10.58 -18.26
CA ALA A 14 -2.67 -10.12 -19.40
C ALA A 14 -1.84 -8.87 -19.09
N ILE A 15 -2.12 -8.18 -17.98
CA ILE A 15 -1.43 -6.95 -17.58
C ILE A 15 -0.68 -7.24 -16.28
N ASP A 16 0.64 -7.13 -16.35
CA ASP A 16 1.48 -7.11 -15.16
C ASP A 16 1.54 -5.67 -14.61
N PHE A 17 1.38 -5.54 -13.29
CA PHE A 17 1.50 -4.27 -12.59
C PHE A 17 2.82 -4.30 -11.85
N PRO A 18 3.91 -3.77 -12.43
CA PRO A 18 5.20 -3.77 -11.75
C PRO A 18 5.05 -3.03 -10.42
N ALA A 19 5.60 -3.62 -9.35
CA ALA A 19 5.58 -3.00 -8.04
C ALA A 19 6.26 -1.63 -8.13
N VAL A 20 5.47 -0.56 -7.96
CA VAL A 20 5.99 0.79 -7.88
C VAL A 20 6.72 0.90 -6.54
N GLY A 21 8.03 1.15 -6.59
CA GLY A 21 8.83 1.33 -5.38
C GLY A 21 8.35 2.54 -4.57
N PHE A 22 8.56 2.50 -3.25
CA PHE A 22 8.14 3.56 -2.33
C PHE A 22 8.64 4.95 -2.76
N ASP A 23 9.88 5.03 -3.27
CA ASP A 23 10.47 6.29 -3.74
C ASP A 23 9.73 6.88 -4.94
N ALA A 24 9.32 6.04 -5.90
CA ALA A 24 8.57 6.49 -7.07
C ALA A 24 7.18 6.98 -6.68
N TRP A 25 6.54 6.29 -5.74
CA TRP A 25 5.28 6.73 -5.15
C TRP A 25 5.44 8.05 -4.38
N LYS A 26 6.48 8.19 -3.56
CA LYS A 26 6.78 9.42 -2.79
C LYS A 26 6.89 10.62 -3.71
N GLN A 27 7.69 10.52 -4.76
CA GLN A 27 7.86 11.60 -5.75
C GLN A 27 6.53 11.99 -6.42
N GLN A 28 5.68 11.01 -6.74
CA GLN A 28 4.39 11.26 -7.35
C GLN A 28 3.44 12.00 -6.39
N VAL A 29 3.41 11.59 -5.12
CA VAL A 29 2.57 12.22 -4.09
C VAL A 29 3.02 13.64 -3.77
N GLU A 30 4.32 13.88 -3.64
CA GLU A 30 4.85 15.22 -3.40
C GLU A 30 4.55 16.14 -4.59
N LYS A 31 4.67 15.64 -5.82
CA LYS A 31 4.30 16.37 -7.03
C LYS A 31 2.79 16.67 -7.11
N ALA A 32 1.94 15.73 -6.73
CA ALA A 32 0.49 15.87 -6.81
C ALA A 32 -0.09 16.77 -5.73
N THR A 33 0.49 16.73 -4.52
CA THR A 33 0.00 17.49 -3.36
C THR A 33 0.70 18.82 -3.16
N GLY A 34 1.91 18.99 -3.72
CA GLY A 34 2.76 20.15 -3.48
C GLY A 34 3.31 20.24 -2.05
N LYS A 35 3.16 19.17 -1.27
CA LYS A 35 3.61 19.04 0.13
C LYS A 35 4.62 17.92 0.23
N THR A 36 5.55 18.01 1.18
CA THR A 36 6.45 16.89 1.47
C THR A 36 5.69 15.78 2.19
N ILE A 37 6.23 14.56 2.18
CA ILE A 37 5.58 13.42 2.83
C ILE A 37 5.38 13.63 4.35
N GLU A 38 6.30 14.36 4.99
CA GLU A 38 6.23 14.67 6.43
C GLU A 38 5.02 15.56 6.76
N HIS A 39 4.61 16.42 5.83
CA HIS A 39 3.39 17.24 5.99
C HIS A 39 2.09 16.43 5.80
N LEU A 40 2.18 15.20 5.30
CA LEU A 40 1.04 14.31 5.12
C LEU A 40 0.89 13.32 6.29
N VAL A 41 1.84 13.30 7.22
CA VAL A 41 1.76 12.51 8.45
C VAL A 41 0.69 13.08 9.36
N SER A 42 -0.14 12.19 9.91
CA SER A 42 -1.19 12.56 10.85
C SER A 42 -0.75 12.20 12.26
N SER A 43 -0.39 13.20 13.07
CA SER A 43 -0.10 13.01 14.49
C SER A 43 -1.38 12.85 15.29
N THR A 44 -1.57 11.69 15.90
CA THR A 44 -2.77 11.38 16.69
C THR A 44 -2.62 11.80 18.16
N MET A 45 -3.73 11.82 18.90
CA MET A 45 -3.73 12.20 20.32
C MET A 45 -2.98 11.19 21.20
N GLU A 46 -2.77 9.97 20.70
CA GLU A 46 -2.00 8.90 21.32
C GLU A 46 -0.48 9.11 21.19
N ASN A 47 -0.04 10.22 20.56
CA ASN A 47 1.33 10.51 20.18
C ASN A 47 1.91 9.46 19.22
N ILE A 48 1.08 9.00 18.27
CA ILE A 48 1.47 8.09 17.21
C ILE A 48 1.36 8.84 15.89
N ASP A 49 2.47 8.87 15.14
CA ASP A 49 2.50 9.43 13.80
C ASP A 49 2.01 8.40 12.79
N VAL A 50 0.89 8.69 12.14
CA VAL A 50 0.31 7.82 11.11
C VAL A 50 0.83 8.25 9.74
N ASN A 51 1.57 7.35 9.10
CA ASN A 51 2.11 7.55 7.76
C ASN A 51 1.02 7.48 6.69
N PRO A 52 1.16 8.24 5.59
CA PRO A 52 0.18 8.23 4.48
C PRO A 52 0.17 6.94 3.66
N LEU A 53 1.21 6.11 3.75
CA LEU A 53 1.29 4.80 3.12
C LEU A 53 2.13 3.86 3.99
N TYR A 54 1.68 2.61 4.11
CA TYR A 54 2.41 1.50 4.68
C TYR A 54 2.60 0.41 3.63
N THR A 55 3.73 -0.26 3.69
CA THR A 55 4.23 -1.25 2.73
C THR A 55 4.53 -2.57 3.43
N LYS A 56 5.01 -3.57 2.67
CA LYS A 56 5.46 -4.84 3.26
C LYS A 56 6.66 -4.68 4.19
N ASP A 57 7.46 -3.63 3.98
CA ASP A 57 8.65 -3.37 4.79
C ASP A 57 8.27 -2.90 6.20
N ASP A 58 7.14 -2.21 6.36
CA ASP A 58 6.66 -1.72 7.66
C ASP A 58 6.24 -2.83 8.62
N ILE A 59 5.87 -3.99 8.08
CA ILE A 59 5.52 -5.18 8.85
C ILE A 59 6.65 -6.22 8.83
N ALA A 60 7.78 -5.93 8.18
CA ALA A 60 8.89 -6.86 8.08
C ALA A 60 9.46 -7.13 9.48
N GLY A 61 9.64 -8.41 9.81
CA GLY A 61 10.18 -8.83 11.10
C GLY A 61 9.17 -8.86 12.25
N PHE A 62 7.89 -8.58 12.01
CA PHE A 62 6.86 -8.72 13.06
C PHE A 62 6.67 -10.21 13.40
N PRO A 63 6.91 -10.63 14.65
CA PRO A 63 7.00 -12.05 15.02
C PRO A 63 5.66 -12.81 14.94
N HIS A 64 4.54 -12.09 14.95
CA HIS A 64 3.20 -12.67 15.10
C HIS A 64 2.35 -12.65 13.83
N LEU A 65 2.89 -12.23 12.68
CA LEU A 65 2.15 -12.19 11.41
C LEU A 65 1.74 -13.58 10.90
N GLY A 66 2.35 -14.65 11.39
CA GLY A 66 2.02 -16.03 11.03
C GLY A 66 1.11 -16.75 12.02
N TYR A 67 0.69 -16.11 13.12
CA TYR A 67 -0.02 -16.80 14.20
C TYR A 67 -1.46 -17.17 13.80
N VAL A 68 -2.08 -18.05 14.56
CA VAL A 68 -3.48 -18.49 14.39
C VAL A 68 -4.32 -18.12 15.62
N ALA A 69 -5.64 -18.06 15.44
CA ALA A 69 -6.57 -17.74 16.51
C ALA A 69 -6.56 -18.78 17.63
N GLY A 70 -6.85 -18.36 18.87
CA GLY A 70 -7.01 -19.25 20.03
C GLY A 70 -5.71 -19.74 20.69
N ILE A 71 -4.55 -19.20 20.30
CA ILE A 71 -3.24 -19.51 20.90
C ILE A 71 -2.62 -18.21 21.44
N PRO A 72 -1.99 -18.21 22.64
CA PRO A 72 -1.29 -17.03 23.15
C PRO A 72 -0.31 -16.45 22.13
N PRO A 73 -0.21 -15.11 21.99
CA PRO A 73 -0.82 -14.04 22.80
C PRO A 73 -2.20 -13.56 22.32
N TYR A 74 -2.91 -14.33 21.51
CA TYR A 74 -4.31 -14.06 21.11
C TYR A 74 -4.53 -12.77 20.29
N PHE A 75 -3.62 -12.45 19.36
CA PHE A 75 -3.79 -11.30 18.46
C PHE A 75 -4.80 -11.51 17.32
N ARG A 76 -5.38 -12.71 17.19
CA ARG A 76 -6.29 -13.10 16.10
C ARG A 76 -7.56 -13.73 16.63
#